data_AF-A0A6A1Q7R2-F1
#
_entry.id   AF-A0A6A1Q7R2-F1
#
_cell.length_a   1.000
_cell.length_b   1.000
_cell.length_c   1.000
_cell.angle_alpha   90.00
_cell.angle_beta   90.00
_cell.angle_gamma   90.00
#
_symmetry.space_group_name_H-M   'P 1'
#
loop_
_entity.id
_entity.type
_entity.pdbx_description
1 polymer ?
#
loop_
_entity_poly.entity_id
_entity_poly.type
_entity_poly.pdbx_seq_one_letter_code
_entity_poly.pdbx_strand_id
1 'polypeptide(L)'
;ILHSQISTIEKQATTATGCPLLVRCKNFQLLQLVIPQERDCHDVYISLLRLARPVKYEELYCFSFNPKLDREEREQGWMLIDLSEEYKRMGLPNNYWQLSDVNRDYRVCDSYPTQLYVPKSATAHIIVGSSKFRSRRRFPALSYYYKDNHASVCRSSQPLSGFSARCLEDEQMLQAIRKASPGSDFIYVVDTRPKVGVTTLVCVFAAPSHGMRDEAMLPDPLREPHLQGGFAQPCMAALLSCLLGPRSSWRA
;
A
#
# COMPACT_ATOMS: atom_id res chain seq x y z
N ILE A 1 0.37 -9.64 -28.99
CA ILE A 1 0.83 -9.50 -27.59
C ILE A 1 1.20 -8.04 -27.38
N LEU A 2 0.65 -7.36 -26.36
CA LEU A 2 1.12 -6.02 -26.01
C LEU A 2 2.56 -6.11 -25.51
N HIS A 3 3.46 -5.28 -26.03
CA HIS A 3 4.89 -5.34 -25.67
C HIS A 3 5.13 -5.18 -24.16
N SER A 4 4.26 -4.44 -23.46
CA SER A 4 4.28 -4.29 -22.01
C SER A 4 4.04 -5.59 -21.22
N GLN A 5 3.46 -6.60 -21.84
CA GLN A 5 3.21 -7.93 -21.26
C GLN A 5 4.41 -8.87 -21.42
N ILE A 6 5.38 -8.51 -22.26
CA ILE A 6 6.60 -9.30 -22.43
C ILE A 6 7.47 -9.15 -21.17
N SER A 7 7.93 -10.29 -20.66
CA SER A 7 8.85 -10.38 -19.52
C SER A 7 10.27 -10.61 -20.02
N THR A 8 10.48 -11.68 -20.79
CA THR A 8 11.77 -12.03 -21.39
C THR A 8 11.58 -12.50 -22.82
N ILE A 9 12.64 -12.34 -23.62
CA ILE A 9 12.71 -12.80 -25.00
C ILE A 9 14.04 -13.52 -25.18
N GLU A 10 14.02 -14.73 -25.70
CA GLU A 10 15.19 -15.58 -25.91
C GLU A 10 15.21 -16.00 -27.39
N LYS A 11 16.26 -15.61 -28.14
CA LYS A 11 16.53 -16.13 -29.49
C LYS A 11 17.28 -17.46 -29.32
N GLN A 12 16.71 -18.55 -29.83
CA GLN A 12 17.34 -19.87 -29.78
C GLN A 12 18.17 -20.13 -31.04
N ALA A 13 18.98 -21.19 -31.02
CA ALA A 13 19.79 -21.59 -32.16
C ALA A 13 18.89 -21.94 -33.38
N THR A 14 19.32 -21.52 -34.56
CA THR A 14 18.62 -21.80 -35.82
C THR A 14 18.54 -23.30 -36.06
N THR A 15 17.35 -23.79 -36.40
CA THR A 15 17.08 -25.19 -36.73
C THR A 15 16.79 -25.34 -38.23
N ALA A 16 16.63 -26.57 -38.71
CA ALA A 16 16.27 -26.85 -40.10
C ALA A 16 14.90 -26.25 -40.50
N THR A 17 14.03 -25.93 -39.54
CA THR A 17 12.69 -25.37 -39.76
C THR A 17 12.62 -23.85 -39.59
N GLY A 18 13.72 -23.21 -39.18
CA GLY A 18 13.82 -21.76 -38.99
C GLY A 18 14.50 -21.37 -37.67
N CYS A 19 14.38 -20.10 -37.31
CA CYS A 19 14.92 -19.52 -36.08
C CYS A 19 13.83 -19.45 -35.00
N PRO A 20 13.94 -20.22 -33.89
CA PRO A 20 12.96 -20.18 -32.82
C PRO A 20 13.19 -18.96 -31.91
N LEU A 21 12.11 -18.25 -31.61
CA LEU A 21 12.06 -17.10 -30.73
C LEU A 21 11.07 -17.36 -29.60
N LEU A 22 11.59 -17.45 -28.38
CA LEU A 22 10.80 -17.73 -27.18
C LEU A 22 10.45 -16.42 -26.46
N VAL A 23 9.16 -16.14 -26.32
CA VAL A 23 8.63 -14.96 -25.64
C VAL A 23 7.91 -15.41 -24.37
N ARG A 24 8.43 -15.01 -23.22
CA ARG A 24 7.77 -15.25 -21.92
C ARG A 24 7.01 -14.01 -21.52
N CYS A 25 5.74 -14.17 -21.16
CA CYS A 25 4.87 -13.06 -20.76
C CYS A 25 4.69 -13.00 -19.25
N LYS A 26 4.31 -11.82 -18.74
CA LYS A 26 4.04 -11.56 -17.31
C LYS A 26 2.81 -12.30 -16.79
N ASN A 27 1.91 -12.72 -17.68
CA ASN A 27 0.75 -13.57 -17.40
C ASN A 27 1.08 -15.07 -17.43
N PHE A 28 2.36 -15.43 -17.34
CA PHE A 28 2.88 -16.80 -17.38
C PHE A 28 2.65 -17.56 -18.70
N GLN A 29 2.15 -16.89 -19.75
CA GLN A 29 2.08 -17.48 -21.07
C GLN A 29 3.46 -17.52 -21.72
N LEU A 30 3.70 -18.62 -22.44
CA LEU A 30 4.93 -18.89 -23.17
C LEU A 30 4.59 -19.04 -24.65
N LEU A 31 5.13 -18.17 -25.49
CA LEU A 31 4.92 -18.24 -26.93
C LEU A 31 6.25 -18.55 -27.61
N GLN A 32 6.23 -19.57 -28.46
CA GLN A 32 7.36 -19.94 -29.30
C GLN A 32 7.00 -19.65 -30.76
N LEU A 33 7.69 -18.67 -31.34
CA LEU A 33 7.55 -18.30 -32.74
C LEU A 33 8.71 -18.94 -33.51
N VAL A 34 8.45 -19.51 -34.68
CA VAL A 34 9.50 -20.02 -35.58
C VAL A 34 9.52 -19.15 -36.81
N ILE A 35 10.57 -18.36 -36.97
CA ILE A 35 10.72 -17.41 -38.08
C ILE A 35 11.64 -18.06 -39.14
N PRO A 36 11.20 -18.21 -40.41
CA PRO A 36 11.96 -18.97 -41.41
C PRO A 36 13.36 -18.41 -41.68
N GLN A 37 13.51 -17.08 -41.80
CA GLN A 37 14.78 -16.44 -42.08
C GLN A 37 15.44 -15.92 -40.79
N GLU A 38 16.74 -16.21 -40.62
CA GLU A 38 17.47 -15.74 -39.44
C GLU A 38 17.55 -14.21 -39.36
N ARG A 39 17.68 -13.54 -40.51
CA ARG A 39 17.72 -12.08 -40.58
C ARG A 39 16.44 -11.46 -40.00
N ASP A 40 15.29 -11.91 -40.48
CA ASP A 40 13.98 -11.45 -39.97
C ASP A 40 13.82 -11.77 -38.49
N CYS A 41 14.27 -12.96 -38.05
CA CYS A 41 14.25 -13.36 -36.65
C CYS A 41 15.05 -12.41 -35.77
N HIS A 42 16.23 -11.99 -36.25
CA HIS A 42 17.07 -11.02 -35.56
C HIS A 42 16.41 -9.64 -35.49
N ASP A 43 15.86 -9.16 -36.60
CA ASP A 43 15.19 -7.84 -36.66
C ASP A 43 13.96 -7.80 -35.74
N VAL A 44 13.15 -8.86 -35.71
CA VAL A 44 12.02 -9.02 -34.78
C VAL A 44 12.51 -9.06 -33.34
N TYR A 45 13.57 -9.83 -33.04
CA TYR A 45 14.14 -9.92 -31.69
C TYR A 45 14.58 -8.56 -31.15
N ILE A 46 15.36 -7.80 -31.93
CA ILE A 46 15.83 -6.46 -31.54
C ILE A 46 14.66 -5.50 -31.37
N SER A 47 13.69 -5.53 -32.28
CA SER A 47 12.49 -4.69 -32.19
C SER A 47 11.67 -4.99 -30.93
N LEU A 48 11.44 -6.27 -30.62
CA LEU A 48 10.71 -6.67 -29.42
C LEU A 48 11.46 -6.30 -28.14
N LEU A 49 12.79 -6.43 -28.11
CA LEU A 49 13.59 -5.98 -26.97
C LEU A 49 13.45 -4.48 -26.71
N ARG A 50 13.48 -3.66 -27.77
CA ARG A 50 13.30 -2.20 -27.68
C ARG A 50 11.90 -1.85 -27.18
N LEU A 51 10.87 -2.45 -27.76
CA LEU A 51 9.47 -2.13 -27.45
C LEU A 51 9.01 -2.66 -26.08
N ALA A 52 9.59 -3.76 -25.60
CA ALA A 52 9.31 -4.29 -24.26
C ALA A 52 10.00 -3.48 -23.14
N ARG A 53 10.99 -2.64 -23.48
CA ARG A 53 11.79 -1.85 -22.54
C ARG A 53 11.86 -0.37 -22.96
N PRO A 54 10.73 0.36 -22.93
CA PRO A 54 10.72 1.80 -23.18
C PRO A 54 11.64 2.53 -22.18
N VAL A 55 12.41 3.49 -22.68
CA VAL A 55 13.40 4.25 -21.90
C VAL A 55 12.79 5.52 -21.35
N LYS A 56 11.84 6.10 -22.09
CA LYS A 56 11.13 7.33 -21.73
C LYS A 56 9.67 7.05 -21.39
N TYR A 57 9.05 7.91 -20.59
CA TYR A 57 7.65 7.75 -20.23
C TYR A 57 6.73 7.86 -21.44
N GLU A 58 7.03 8.77 -22.37
CA GLU A 58 6.22 9.01 -23.58
C GLU A 58 6.20 7.80 -24.53
N GLU A 59 7.16 6.89 -24.39
CA GLU A 59 7.23 5.64 -25.17
C GLU A 59 6.30 4.55 -24.59
N LEU A 60 5.75 4.74 -23.38
CA LEU A 60 4.81 3.80 -22.79
C LEU A 60 3.49 3.79 -23.57
N TYR A 61 2.91 2.60 -23.70
CA TYR A 61 1.65 2.39 -24.42
C TYR A 61 0.51 3.30 -23.94
N CYS A 62 0.47 3.66 -22.65
CA CYS A 62 -0.58 4.54 -22.11
C CYS A 62 -0.58 5.97 -22.69
N PHE A 63 0.54 6.44 -23.26
CA PHE A 63 0.61 7.76 -23.89
C PHE A 63 0.23 7.74 -25.38
N SER A 64 0.40 6.61 -26.05
CA SER A 64 -0.02 6.43 -27.45
C SER A 64 -1.42 5.83 -27.59
N PHE A 65 -1.93 5.20 -26.54
CA PHE A 65 -3.27 4.63 -26.50
C PHE A 65 -4.33 5.74 -26.52
N ASN A 66 -5.15 5.73 -27.57
CA ASN A 66 -6.34 6.57 -27.66
C ASN A 66 -7.58 5.67 -27.82
N PRO A 67 -8.39 5.50 -26.78
CA PRO A 67 -9.60 4.67 -26.85
C PRO A 67 -10.72 5.29 -27.68
N LYS A 68 -10.53 6.48 -28.30
CA LYS A 68 -11.56 7.26 -29.00
C LYS A 68 -12.75 7.63 -28.11
N LEU A 69 -12.54 7.67 -26.79
CA LEU A 69 -13.47 8.28 -25.86
C LEU A 69 -13.48 9.78 -26.10
N ASP A 70 -14.63 10.40 -25.86
CA ASP A 70 -14.65 11.85 -25.82
C ASP A 70 -13.85 12.37 -24.60
N ARG A 71 -13.61 13.68 -24.59
CA ARG A 71 -12.82 14.30 -23.54
C ARG A 71 -13.52 14.19 -22.17
N GLU A 72 -14.84 14.25 -22.15
CA GLU A 72 -15.65 14.27 -20.93
C GLU A 72 -15.63 12.91 -20.23
N GLU A 73 -15.84 11.82 -20.97
CA GLU A 73 -15.73 10.43 -20.49
C GLU A 73 -14.34 10.14 -19.93
N ARG A 74 -13.30 10.65 -20.58
CA ARG A 74 -11.92 10.50 -20.10
C ARG A 74 -11.71 11.26 -18.78
N GLU A 75 -12.23 12.48 -18.67
CA GLU A 75 -12.15 13.28 -17.44
C GLU A 75 -12.94 12.63 -16.29
N GLN A 76 -14.12 12.06 -16.57
CA GLN A 76 -14.90 11.28 -15.59
C GLN A 76 -14.10 10.10 -15.03
N GLY A 77 -13.33 9.39 -15.86
CA GLY A 77 -12.47 8.29 -15.41
C GLY A 77 -11.41 8.71 -14.38
N TRP A 78 -10.86 9.93 -14.48
CA TRP A 78 -9.91 10.47 -13.49
C TRP A 78 -10.60 10.98 -12.23
N MET A 79 -11.82 11.49 -12.37
CA MET A 79 -12.64 12.01 -11.27
C MET A 79 -13.39 10.93 -10.49
N LEU A 80 -13.29 9.66 -10.90
CA LEU A 80 -13.95 8.53 -10.25
C LEU A 80 -13.61 8.42 -8.75
N ILE A 81 -12.40 8.81 -8.36
CA ILE A 81 -11.93 8.73 -6.98
C ILE A 81 -11.65 10.16 -6.49
N ASP A 82 -12.57 10.70 -5.69
CA ASP A 82 -12.35 11.90 -4.90
C ASP A 82 -12.02 11.53 -3.45
N LEU A 83 -10.76 11.77 -3.06
CA LEU A 83 -10.29 11.50 -1.71
C LEU A 83 -11.05 12.34 -0.66
N SER A 84 -11.45 13.56 -0.99
CA SER A 84 -12.19 14.44 -0.08
C SER A 84 -13.56 13.84 0.23
N GLU A 85 -14.26 13.32 -0.78
CA GLU A 85 -15.53 12.63 -0.60
C GLU A 85 -15.37 11.31 0.17
N GLU A 86 -14.28 10.57 -0.05
CA GLU A 86 -14.00 9.35 0.71
C GLU A 86 -13.76 9.63 2.20
N TYR A 87 -13.02 10.69 2.54
CA TYR A 87 -12.87 11.11 3.93
C TYR A 87 -14.18 11.65 4.53
N LYS A 88 -14.99 12.39 3.76
CA LYS A 88 -16.34 12.80 4.19
C LYS A 88 -17.25 11.61 4.46
N ARG A 89 -17.21 10.55 3.62
CA ARG A 89 -17.96 9.31 3.82
C ARG A 89 -17.63 8.65 5.16
N MET A 90 -16.36 8.72 5.58
CA MET A 90 -15.89 8.28 6.90
C MET A 90 -16.24 9.24 8.04
N GLY A 91 -16.84 10.40 7.78
CA GLY A 91 -17.20 11.40 8.78
C GLY A 91 -16.02 12.29 9.20
N LEU A 92 -15.13 12.61 8.27
CA LEU A 92 -13.93 13.42 8.50
C LEU A 92 -13.95 14.73 7.69
N PRO A 93 -13.36 15.81 8.21
CA PRO A 93 -12.72 15.95 9.52
C PRO A 93 -13.72 15.92 10.69
N ASN A 94 -13.24 15.66 11.91
CA ASN A 94 -14.08 15.64 13.12
C ASN A 94 -13.31 16.17 14.35
N ASN A 95 -13.80 15.86 15.56
CA ASN A 95 -13.17 16.31 16.81
C ASN A 95 -11.81 15.67 17.08
N TYR A 96 -11.50 14.52 16.46
CA TYR A 96 -10.31 13.72 16.71
C TYR A 96 -9.30 13.79 15.57
N TRP A 97 -9.75 13.96 14.34
CA TRP A 97 -8.95 13.89 13.12
C TRP A 97 -9.15 15.11 12.25
N GLN A 98 -8.06 15.61 11.68
CA GLN A 98 -8.05 16.80 10.82
C GLN A 98 -7.22 16.55 9.55
N LEU A 99 -7.55 17.30 8.49
CA LEU A 99 -6.70 17.40 7.31
C LEU A 99 -5.43 18.18 7.67
N SER A 100 -4.28 17.73 7.18
CA SER A 100 -2.99 18.37 7.38
C SER A 100 -2.35 18.76 6.06
N ASP A 101 -2.00 20.04 5.95
CA ASP A 101 -1.27 20.60 4.80
C ASP A 101 0.24 20.41 4.90
N VAL A 102 0.73 19.67 5.90
CA VAL A 102 2.16 19.46 6.15
C VAL A 102 2.86 18.85 4.93
N ASN A 103 2.17 18.01 4.17
CA ASN A 103 2.69 17.38 2.96
C ASN A 103 2.24 18.07 1.66
N ARG A 104 1.74 19.31 1.75
CA ARG A 104 1.51 20.15 0.57
C ARG A 104 2.82 20.29 -0.21
N ASP A 105 2.72 20.12 -1.52
CA ASP A 105 3.85 20.11 -2.46
C ASP A 105 4.90 19.02 -2.15
N TYR A 106 4.47 17.91 -1.52
CA TYR A 106 5.32 16.74 -1.22
C TYR A 106 6.55 17.06 -0.33
N ARG A 107 6.48 18.15 0.46
CA ARG A 107 7.61 18.67 1.23
C ARG A 107 8.13 17.73 2.32
N VAL A 108 7.25 16.92 2.93
CA VAL A 108 7.62 16.03 4.04
C VAL A 108 7.89 14.61 3.55
N CYS A 109 7.03 14.08 2.68
CA CYS A 109 7.14 12.75 2.11
C CYS A 109 6.67 12.76 0.64
N ASP A 110 7.59 12.46 -0.26
CA ASP A 110 7.39 12.40 -1.72
C ASP A 110 6.44 11.29 -2.17
N SER A 111 6.37 10.20 -1.41
CA SER A 111 5.56 9.02 -1.71
C SER A 111 4.20 8.99 -1.00
N TYR A 112 3.86 10.05 -0.28
CA TYR A 112 2.53 10.26 0.32
C TYR A 112 1.70 11.23 -0.51
N PRO A 113 0.36 11.13 -0.46
CA PRO A 113 -0.51 12.14 -1.07
C PRO A 113 -0.30 13.52 -0.44
N THR A 114 -0.71 14.56 -1.15
CA THR A 114 -0.66 15.95 -0.69
C THR A 114 -1.64 16.21 0.46
N GLN A 115 -2.77 15.51 0.46
CA GLN A 115 -3.80 15.55 1.49
C GLN A 115 -3.65 14.34 2.42
N LEU A 116 -3.42 14.59 3.71
CA LEU A 116 -3.28 13.55 4.74
C LEU A 116 -4.11 13.90 5.95
N TYR A 117 -4.79 12.91 6.52
CA TYR A 117 -5.48 13.06 7.79
C TYR A 117 -4.62 12.56 8.95
N VAL A 118 -4.56 13.37 10.01
CA VAL A 118 -3.76 13.15 11.21
C VAL A 118 -4.58 13.48 12.46
N PRO A 119 -4.21 13.01 13.65
CA PRO A 119 -4.89 13.40 14.87
C PRO A 119 -4.88 14.92 15.06
N LYS A 120 -5.97 15.50 15.53
CA LYS A 120 -6.11 16.95 15.77
C LYS A 120 -5.10 17.49 16.79
N SER A 121 -4.67 16.63 17.71
CA SER A 121 -3.63 16.93 18.71
C SER A 121 -2.19 16.86 18.17
N ALA A 122 -1.97 16.34 16.96
CA ALA A 122 -0.66 16.26 16.34
C ALA A 122 -0.31 17.60 15.64
N THR A 123 0.65 18.33 16.22
CA THR A 123 1.15 19.57 15.64
C THR A 123 2.08 19.31 14.46
N ALA A 124 2.32 20.32 13.62
CA ALA A 124 3.26 20.21 12.51
C ALA A 124 4.66 19.78 12.95
N HIS A 125 5.11 20.23 14.14
CA HIS A 125 6.38 19.81 14.73
C HIS A 125 6.44 18.30 15.00
N ILE A 126 5.38 17.75 15.61
CA ILE A 126 5.26 16.30 15.88
C ILE A 126 5.31 15.51 14.57
N ILE A 127 4.57 15.95 13.55
CA ILE A 127 4.52 15.25 12.26
C ILE A 127 5.89 15.27 11.56
N VAL A 128 6.56 16.43 11.52
CA VAL A 128 7.88 16.56 10.90
C VAL A 128 8.96 15.80 11.68
N GLY A 129 8.88 15.75 13.01
CA GLY A 129 9.79 14.96 13.84
C GLY A 129 9.61 13.46 13.62
N SER A 130 8.37 12.96 13.69
CA SER A 130 8.03 11.57 13.40
C SER A 130 8.46 11.15 11.99
N SER A 131 8.26 12.00 10.98
CA SER A 131 8.67 11.68 9.60
C SER A 131 10.18 11.46 9.47
N LYS A 132 11.02 12.26 10.14
CA LYS A 132 12.48 12.06 10.10
C LYS A 132 12.92 10.72 10.69
N PHE A 133 12.16 10.18 11.64
CA PHE A 133 12.43 8.89 12.28
C PHE A 133 11.84 7.69 11.51
N ARG A 134 11.09 7.93 10.43
CA ARG A 134 10.40 6.88 9.67
C ARG A 134 11.06 6.71 8.30
N SER A 135 11.26 5.46 7.87
CA SER A 135 11.89 5.17 6.58
C SER A 135 11.16 5.87 5.40
N ARG A 136 11.91 6.57 4.54
CA ARG A 136 11.36 7.42 3.45
C ARG A 136 10.35 8.47 3.94
N ARG A 137 10.42 8.84 5.22
CA ARG A 137 9.56 9.84 5.86
C ARG A 137 8.07 9.51 5.87
N ARG A 138 7.71 8.24 5.75
CA ARG A 138 6.31 7.78 5.76
C ARG A 138 5.80 7.68 7.20
N PHE A 139 5.51 8.83 7.80
CA PHE A 139 4.98 8.94 9.16
C PHE A 139 3.59 8.30 9.30
N PRO A 140 3.12 7.98 10.52
CA PRO A 140 1.77 7.48 10.75
C PRO A 140 0.69 8.44 10.24
N ALA A 141 -0.09 8.00 9.24
CA ALA A 141 -1.19 8.77 8.67
C ALA A 141 -2.44 7.90 8.53
N LEU A 142 -3.61 8.53 8.65
CA LEU A 142 -4.89 7.84 8.63
C LEU A 142 -5.17 7.21 7.26
N SER A 143 -5.52 5.93 7.26
CA SER A 143 -5.97 5.20 6.07
C SER A 143 -7.47 4.92 6.11
N TYR A 144 -8.01 4.63 7.29
CA TYR A 144 -9.43 4.35 7.48
C TYR A 144 -9.89 4.76 8.87
N TYR A 145 -11.12 5.26 8.97
CA TYR A 145 -11.77 5.61 10.22
C TYR A 145 -13.18 5.05 10.27
N TYR A 146 -13.48 4.33 11.35
CA TYR A 146 -14.82 3.81 11.60
C TYR A 146 -15.56 4.74 12.55
N LYS A 147 -16.52 5.50 12.02
CA LYS A 147 -17.21 6.57 12.75
C LYS A 147 -18.04 6.10 13.94
N ASP A 148 -18.55 4.86 13.92
CA ASP A 148 -19.49 4.37 14.93
C ASP A 148 -18.82 4.00 16.27
N ASN A 149 -17.56 3.55 16.23
CA ASN A 149 -16.78 3.23 17.43
C ASN A 149 -15.45 3.99 17.53
N HIS A 150 -15.22 4.95 16.63
CA HIS A 150 -13.99 5.74 16.54
C HIS A 150 -12.69 4.94 16.31
N ALA A 151 -12.77 3.69 15.87
CA ALA A 151 -11.59 2.91 15.53
C ALA A 151 -10.88 3.50 14.31
N SER A 152 -9.55 3.47 14.33
CA SER A 152 -8.71 4.03 13.28
C SER A 152 -7.67 3.02 12.81
N VAL A 153 -7.43 3.03 11.50
CA VAL A 153 -6.34 2.33 10.84
C VAL A 153 -5.40 3.37 10.27
N CYS A 154 -4.19 3.41 10.80
CA CYS A 154 -3.11 4.26 10.29
C CYS A 154 -2.05 3.41 9.61
N ARG A 155 -1.39 4.00 8.63
CA ARG A 155 -0.25 3.38 7.91
C ARG A 155 1.00 4.23 8.08
N SER A 156 2.14 3.56 8.15
CA SER A 156 3.46 4.18 8.25
C SER A 156 4.52 3.26 7.66
N SER A 157 5.74 3.75 7.47
CA SER A 157 6.90 2.87 7.31
C SER A 157 7.44 2.39 8.67
N GLN A 158 8.35 1.41 8.64
CA GLN A 158 9.15 1.06 9.81
C GLN A 158 9.87 2.28 10.41
N PRO A 159 9.99 2.35 11.74
CA PRO A 159 10.84 3.33 12.40
C PRO A 159 12.32 3.01 12.14
N LEU A 160 13.16 4.04 12.16
CA LEU A 160 14.62 3.95 12.02
C LEU A 160 15.27 3.68 13.39
N SER A 161 14.66 2.81 14.19
CA SER A 161 15.04 2.55 15.58
C SER A 161 16.42 1.90 15.75
N GLY A 162 17.02 1.34 14.70
CA GLY A 162 18.33 0.68 14.79
C GLY A 162 18.37 -0.28 15.99
N PHE A 163 19.41 -0.15 16.83
CA PHE A 163 19.55 -0.95 18.06
C PHE A 163 18.91 -0.32 19.31
N SER A 164 18.69 1.01 19.37
CA SER A 164 18.11 1.68 20.55
C SER A 164 17.64 3.13 20.32
N ALA A 165 17.49 3.55 19.07
CA ALA A 165 17.06 4.91 18.77
C ALA A 165 15.57 5.08 19.11
N ARG A 166 15.27 6.16 19.83
CA ARG A 166 13.91 6.61 20.17
C ARG A 166 13.69 8.00 19.60
N CYS A 167 12.44 8.31 19.27
CA CYS A 167 12.04 9.64 18.79
C CYS A 167 10.83 10.09 19.58
N LEU A 168 10.99 11.17 20.34
CA LEU A 168 9.94 11.72 21.19
C LEU A 168 8.72 12.11 20.35
N GLU A 169 8.95 12.73 19.18
CA GLU A 169 7.88 13.15 18.28
C GLU A 169 7.13 11.95 17.67
N ASP A 170 7.82 10.85 17.36
CA ASP A 170 7.15 9.63 16.88
C ASP A 170 6.30 8.97 17.98
N GLU A 171 6.82 8.93 19.21
CA GLU A 171 6.06 8.46 20.37
C GLU A 171 4.85 9.34 20.66
N GLN A 172 5.00 10.66 20.59
CA GLN A 172 3.89 11.62 20.70
C GLN A 172 2.86 11.43 19.58
N MET A 173 3.30 11.15 18.35
CA MET A 173 2.41 10.86 17.23
C MET A 173 1.57 9.61 17.48
N LEU A 174 2.18 8.52 17.95
CA LEU A 174 1.47 7.29 18.31
C LEU A 174 0.49 7.50 19.48
N GLN A 175 0.88 8.30 20.48
CA GLN A 175 -0.01 8.69 21.58
C GLN A 175 -1.18 9.55 21.11
N ALA A 176 -0.96 10.43 20.13
CA ALA A 176 -2.02 11.23 19.53
C ALA A 176 -3.04 10.34 18.80
N ILE A 177 -2.58 9.30 18.08
CA ILE A 177 -3.44 8.31 17.44
C ILE A 177 -4.28 7.54 18.47
N ARG A 178 -3.65 7.06 19.56
CA ARG A 178 -4.37 6.40 20.66
C ARG A 178 -5.48 7.29 21.22
N LYS A 179 -5.16 8.55 21.54
CA LYS A 179 -6.11 9.53 22.09
C LYS A 179 -7.23 9.90 21.12
N ALA A 180 -7.01 9.73 19.82
CA ALA A 180 -8.02 9.95 18.79
C ALA A 180 -9.06 8.80 18.69
N SER A 181 -8.91 7.74 19.49
CA SER A 181 -9.87 6.63 19.66
C SER A 181 -10.33 6.56 21.13
N PRO A 182 -11.32 7.36 21.54
CA PRO A 182 -11.81 7.38 22.92
C PRO A 182 -12.28 5.99 23.38
N GLY A 183 -11.95 5.62 24.61
CA GLY A 183 -12.29 4.31 25.16
C GLY A 183 -11.31 3.19 24.80
N SER A 184 -10.17 3.53 24.18
CA SER A 184 -9.06 2.60 23.94
C SER A 184 -7.84 2.91 24.82
N ASP A 185 -7.41 1.91 25.59
CA ASP A 185 -6.20 2.01 26.42
C ASP A 185 -4.93 1.60 25.66
N PHE A 186 -5.08 0.89 24.54
CA PHE A 186 -3.98 0.28 23.80
C PHE A 186 -4.01 0.65 22.31
N ILE A 187 -2.84 0.61 21.68
CA ILE A 187 -2.73 0.58 20.23
C ILE A 187 -2.10 -0.73 19.80
N TYR A 188 -2.52 -1.27 18.67
CA TYR A 188 -1.88 -2.41 18.05
C TYR A 188 -0.98 -1.93 16.93
N VAL A 189 0.28 -2.36 16.97
CA VAL A 189 1.24 -2.13 15.90
C VAL A 189 1.46 -3.44 15.19
N VAL A 190 0.99 -3.51 13.94
CA VAL A 190 1.09 -4.70 13.10
C VAL A 190 2.21 -4.48 12.09
N ASP A 191 3.26 -5.26 12.25
CA ASP A 191 4.34 -5.38 11.28
C ASP A 191 4.07 -6.60 10.41
N THR A 192 3.90 -6.40 9.11
CA THR A 192 3.57 -7.49 8.18
C THR A 192 4.77 -8.35 7.80
N ARG A 193 5.97 -8.04 8.32
CA ARG A 193 7.20 -8.78 8.01
C ARG A 193 7.30 -10.07 8.83
N PRO A 194 7.90 -11.13 8.26
CA PRO A 194 8.51 -12.16 9.10
C PRO A 194 9.65 -11.52 9.92
N LYS A 195 9.97 -12.07 11.09
CA LYS A 195 10.94 -11.52 12.07
C LYS A 195 12.33 -11.14 11.52
N VAL A 196 12.68 -11.53 10.29
CA VAL A 196 14.00 -11.36 9.66
C VAL A 196 13.96 -10.42 8.42
N GLY A 197 12.79 -9.95 8.01
CA GLY A 197 12.64 -9.12 6.81
C GLY A 197 13.11 -7.68 7.02
N VAL A 198 13.86 -7.12 6.08
CA VAL A 198 14.22 -5.69 6.06
C VAL A 198 13.37 -5.01 5.00
N THR A 199 12.59 -4.00 5.42
CA THR A 199 11.83 -3.01 4.63
C THR A 199 10.29 -3.22 4.53
N THR A 200 9.55 -2.29 5.16
CA THR A 200 8.23 -1.68 4.77
C THR A 200 6.93 -2.09 5.50
N LEU A 201 6.02 -1.10 5.56
CA LEU A 201 4.64 -0.95 6.07
C LEU A 201 4.34 -1.46 7.50
N VAL A 202 4.19 -0.51 8.41
CA VAL A 202 3.67 -0.72 9.77
C VAL A 202 2.26 -0.13 9.83
N CYS A 203 1.29 -0.97 10.17
CA CYS A 203 -0.08 -0.56 10.42
C CYS A 203 -0.27 -0.30 11.92
N VAL A 204 -0.84 0.84 12.27
CA VAL A 204 -1.16 1.22 13.65
C VAL A 204 -2.68 1.25 13.78
N PHE A 205 -3.21 0.44 14.68
CA PHE A 205 -4.63 0.33 14.97
C PHE A 205 -4.92 0.86 16.37
N ALA A 206 -5.99 1.61 16.49
CA ALA A 206 -6.55 2.03 17.78
C ALA A 206 -8.07 1.76 17.75
N ALA A 207 -8.58 1.02 18.73
CA ALA A 207 -10.00 0.65 18.81
C ALA A 207 -10.44 0.53 20.28
N PRO A 208 -11.66 0.97 20.66
CA PRO A 208 -12.12 0.89 22.03
C PRO A 208 -12.20 -0.56 22.56
N SER A 209 -11.97 -0.73 23.86
CA SER A 209 -11.97 -2.05 24.52
C SER A 209 -13.36 -2.71 24.59
N HIS A 210 -14.44 -1.93 24.61
CA HIS A 210 -15.82 -2.43 24.54
C HIS A 210 -16.22 -2.77 23.09
N GLY A 211 -15.75 -3.91 22.58
CA GLY A 211 -16.13 -4.39 21.24
C GLY A 211 -15.24 -5.52 20.70
N MET A 212 -14.02 -5.65 21.21
CA MET A 212 -13.19 -6.84 21.02
C MET A 212 -13.63 -7.89 22.04
N ARG A 213 -14.39 -8.91 21.61
CA ARG A 213 -14.61 -10.10 22.46
C ARG A 213 -13.26 -10.76 22.74
N ASP A 214 -13.11 -11.35 23.92
CA ASP A 214 -11.89 -12.02 24.41
C ASP A 214 -11.30 -13.06 23.43
N GLU A 215 -12.07 -13.54 22.44
CA GLU A 215 -11.53 -14.42 21.38
C GLU A 215 -10.65 -13.73 20.33
N ALA A 216 -10.60 -12.39 20.32
CA ALA A 216 -9.64 -11.60 19.54
C ALA A 216 -8.42 -11.15 20.37
N MET A 217 -8.40 -11.43 21.68
CA MET A 217 -7.18 -11.33 22.50
C MET A 217 -6.27 -12.49 22.15
N LEU A 218 -5.26 -12.25 21.31
CA LEU A 218 -4.07 -13.09 21.39
C LEU A 218 -3.42 -12.90 22.76
N PRO A 219 -2.91 -13.98 23.39
CA PRO A 219 -2.26 -13.90 24.69
C PRO A 219 -1.07 -12.94 24.61
N ASP A 220 -0.87 -12.22 25.71
CA ASP A 220 0.24 -11.33 25.98
C ASP A 220 1.56 -11.93 25.44
N PRO A 221 2.28 -11.27 24.51
CA PRO A 221 3.51 -11.81 23.92
C PRO A 221 4.65 -11.99 24.95
N LEU A 222 4.45 -11.55 26.19
CA LEU A 222 5.33 -11.82 27.32
C LEU A 222 5.00 -13.12 28.09
N ARG A 223 3.93 -13.85 27.75
CA ARG A 223 3.48 -15.03 28.53
C ARG A 223 3.57 -16.39 27.85
N GLU A 224 3.56 -16.52 26.53
CA GLU A 224 3.41 -17.84 25.89
C GLU A 224 4.29 -18.01 24.62
N PRO A 225 5.50 -18.60 24.72
CA PRO A 225 6.46 -18.69 23.61
C PRO A 225 6.24 -19.86 22.64
N HIS A 226 5.13 -20.61 22.70
CA HIS A 226 5.02 -21.94 22.07
C HIS A 226 4.05 -22.13 20.90
N LEU A 227 3.31 -21.11 20.44
CA LEU A 227 2.40 -21.27 19.29
C LEU A 227 3.08 -20.88 17.96
N GLN A 228 3.79 -21.84 17.38
CA GLN A 228 4.27 -21.82 16.00
C GLN A 228 3.11 -22.18 15.04
N GLY A 229 2.48 -21.18 14.43
CA GLY A 229 1.52 -21.39 13.35
C GLY A 229 0.79 -20.12 12.90
N GLY A 230 1.13 -19.61 11.71
CA GLY A 230 0.27 -18.71 10.92
C GLY A 230 -0.02 -17.31 11.48
N PHE A 231 0.96 -16.39 11.45
CA PHE A 231 0.77 -14.97 11.82
C PHE A 231 -0.25 -14.19 10.96
N ALA A 232 -0.61 -14.68 9.77
CA ALA A 232 -1.51 -13.97 8.84
C ALA A 232 -3.01 -14.06 9.21
N GLN A 233 -3.46 -15.17 9.80
CA GLN A 233 -4.85 -15.36 10.22
C GLN A 233 -5.30 -14.46 11.40
N PRO A 234 -4.52 -14.30 12.49
CA PRO A 234 -4.94 -13.46 13.61
C PRO A 234 -4.97 -11.96 13.26
N CYS A 235 -4.10 -11.50 12.36
CA CYS A 235 -4.10 -10.10 11.90
C CYS A 235 -5.37 -9.74 11.14
N MET A 236 -5.87 -10.64 10.29
CA MET A 236 -7.11 -10.45 9.55
C MET A 236 -8.33 -10.54 10.47
N ALA A 237 -8.30 -11.42 11.49
CA ALA A 237 -9.36 -11.55 12.48
C ALA A 237 -9.50 -10.31 13.37
N ALA A 238 -8.39 -9.68 13.80
CA ALA A 238 -8.42 -8.40 14.53
C ALA A 238 -8.91 -7.23 13.66
N LEU A 239 -8.52 -7.20 12.39
CA LEU A 239 -9.04 -6.25 11.39
C LEU A 239 -10.55 -6.42 11.18
N LEU A 240 -11.02 -7.67 11.02
CA LEU A 240 -12.42 -7.99 10.83
C LEU A 240 -13.24 -7.71 12.10
N SER A 241 -12.74 -8.01 13.30
CA SER A 241 -13.47 -7.74 14.54
C SER A 241 -13.59 -6.25 14.85
N CYS A 242 -12.54 -5.45 14.56
CA CYS A 242 -12.59 -3.99 14.71
C CYS A 242 -13.49 -3.28 13.70
N LEU A 243 -13.58 -3.80 12.46
CA LEU A 243 -14.29 -3.14 11.35
C LEU A 243 -15.73 -3.62 11.16
N LEU A 244 -16.06 -4.88 11.51
CA LEU A 244 -17.32 -5.52 11.11
C LEU A 244 -18.38 -5.58 12.22
N GLY A 245 -18.05 -5.20 13.45
CA GLY A 245 -18.95 -5.37 14.60
C GLY A 245 -19.35 -6.84 14.85
N PRO A 246 -20.31 -7.13 15.73
CA PRO A 246 -20.76 -8.50 15.99
C PRO A 246 -21.36 -9.14 14.73
N ARG A 247 -21.04 -10.42 14.49
CA ARG A 247 -21.52 -11.24 13.35
C ARG A 247 -23.05 -11.25 13.13
N SER A 248 -23.85 -10.75 14.07
CA SER A 248 -25.31 -10.69 14.00
C SER A 248 -25.86 -9.67 13.01
N SER A 249 -25.06 -8.72 12.50
CA SER A 249 -25.49 -7.74 11.49
C SER A 249 -25.30 -8.22 10.04
N TRP A 250 -24.74 -9.42 9.81
CA TRP A 250 -24.38 -9.94 8.48
C TRP A 250 -25.49 -10.76 7.80
N ARG A 251 -26.74 -10.63 8.26
CA ARG A 251 -27.93 -11.17 7.59
C ARG A 251 -28.95 -10.06 7.36
N ALA A 252 -28.82 -9.36 6.24
CA ALA A 252 -29.89 -8.92 5.34
C ALA A 252 -29.24 -8.32 4.10
#